data_AF-A0A6J6DUR5-F1
#
_entry.id   AF-A0A6J6DUR5-F1
#
_cell.length_a   1.000
_cell.length_b   1.000
_cell.length_c   1.000
_cell.angle_alpha   90.00
_cell.angle_beta   90.00
_cell.angle_gamma   90.00
#
_symmetry.space_group_name_H-M   'P 1'
#
loop_
_entity.id
_entity.type
_entity.pdbx_description
1 polymer ?
#
loop_
_entity_poly.entity_id
_entity_poly.type
_entity_poly.pdbx_seq_one_letter_code
_entity_poly.pdbx_strand_id
1 'polypeptide(L)'
;MLFDDLVVHEHDLRGALGVPDHSALDATVMVPSSLASCVAALETAGLGSIEVRSTEGTWRSHDAEPGWVLEVSPWEAVRVIYSRRTADELRALGGSDNIEAYIAVLDAHLPLPVVSLNER
;
A
#
# COMPACT_ATOMS: atom_id res chain seq x y z
N MET A 1 5.69 -5.60 12.90
CA MET A 1 7.14 -5.89 12.78
C MET A 1 7.36 -7.37 12.46
N LEU A 2 7.47 -8.31 13.41
CA LEU A 2 7.83 -9.70 13.08
C LEU A 2 6.86 -10.42 12.12
N PHE A 3 5.55 -10.26 12.31
CA PHE A 3 4.56 -10.90 11.45
C PHE A 3 4.51 -10.25 10.05
N ASP A 4 4.57 -8.92 10.00
CA ASP A 4 4.63 -8.16 8.74
C ASP A 4 5.88 -8.57 7.93
N ASP A 5 7.04 -8.70 8.60
CA ASP A 5 8.28 -9.18 7.97
C ASP A 5 8.11 -10.59 7.41
N LEU A 6 7.52 -11.51 8.18
CA LEU A 6 7.28 -12.88 7.72
C LEU A 6 6.41 -12.90 6.46
N VAL A 7 5.29 -12.16 6.45
CA VAL A 7 4.37 -12.12 5.31
C VAL A 7 5.08 -11.57 4.07
N VAL A 8 5.78 -10.42 4.18
CA VAL A 8 6.47 -9.81 3.05
C VAL A 8 7.55 -10.72 2.48
N HIS A 9 8.43 -11.28 3.32
CA HIS A 9 9.55 -12.11 2.86
C HIS A 9 9.06 -13.43 2.26
N GLU A 10 7.96 -13.97 2.76
CA GLU A 10 7.36 -15.20 2.26
C GLU A 10 6.70 -15.00 0.88
N HIS A 11 6.08 -13.83 0.64
CA HIS A 11 5.63 -13.43 -0.70
C HIS A 11 6.81 -13.17 -1.64
N ASP A 12 7.88 -12.52 -1.15
CA ASP A 12 9.10 -12.25 -1.93
C ASP A 12 9.80 -13.55 -2.35
N LEU A 13 9.95 -14.52 -1.43
CA LEU A 13 10.54 -15.84 -1.72
C LEU A 13 9.72 -16.60 -2.77
N ARG A 14 8.40 -16.60 -2.66
CA ARG A 14 7.52 -17.23 -3.66
C ARG A 14 7.62 -16.57 -5.02
N GLY A 15 7.65 -15.24 -5.06
CA GLY A 15 7.87 -14.48 -6.28
C GLY A 15 9.20 -14.84 -6.95
N ALA A 16 10.28 -14.89 -6.17
CA ALA A 16 11.62 -15.24 -6.66
C ALA A 16 11.71 -16.68 -7.18
N LEU A 17 10.94 -17.60 -6.61
CA LEU A 17 10.85 -19.00 -7.05
C LEU A 17 9.89 -19.21 -8.23
N GLY A 18 9.24 -18.16 -8.72
CA GLY A 18 8.26 -18.25 -9.82
C GLY A 18 6.97 -18.97 -9.44
N VAL A 19 6.66 -19.06 -8.14
CA VAL A 19 5.46 -19.69 -7.58
C VAL A 19 4.69 -18.69 -6.71
N PRO A 20 4.29 -17.52 -7.26
CA PRO A 20 3.58 -16.50 -6.49
C PRO A 20 2.28 -17.07 -5.94
N ASP A 21 2.03 -16.84 -4.65
CA ASP A 21 0.79 -17.21 -3.98
C ASP A 21 0.38 -16.06 -3.06
N HIS A 22 -0.43 -15.16 -3.61
CA HIS A 22 -0.97 -14.00 -2.89
C HIS A 22 -1.93 -14.39 -1.75
N SER A 23 -2.21 -15.68 -1.55
CA SER A 23 -3.03 -16.23 -0.48
C SER A 23 -2.26 -17.05 0.56
N ALA A 24 -0.96 -17.30 0.36
CA ALA A 24 -0.16 -18.17 1.22
C ALA A 24 -0.07 -17.68 2.68
N LEU A 25 0.01 -16.36 2.86
CA LEU A 25 -0.20 -15.69 4.14
C LEU A 25 -1.16 -14.54 3.92
N ASP A 26 -2.18 -14.50 4.76
CA ASP A 26 -3.30 -13.57 4.66
C ASP A 26 -2.82 -12.12 4.79
N ALA A 27 -2.73 -11.41 3.66
CA ALA A 27 -2.28 -10.02 3.62
C ALA A 27 -3.30 -9.06 4.25
N THR A 28 -4.57 -9.48 4.46
CA THR A 28 -5.58 -8.61 5.09
C THR A 28 -5.17 -8.16 6.49
N VAL A 29 -4.43 -9.01 7.22
CA VAL A 29 -3.94 -8.69 8.57
C VAL A 29 -2.89 -7.59 8.58
N MET A 30 -2.19 -7.36 7.46
CA MET A 30 -1.21 -6.29 7.30
C MET A 30 -1.82 -4.98 6.85
N VAL A 31 -3.00 -4.97 6.23
CA VAL A 31 -3.59 -3.73 5.70
C VAL A 31 -3.75 -2.66 6.79
N PRO A 32 -4.28 -2.96 8.00
CA PRO A 32 -4.38 -1.98 9.07
C PRO A 32 -3.02 -1.45 9.55
N SER A 33 -2.01 -2.31 9.70
CA SER A 33 -0.68 -1.89 10.17
C SER A 33 0.03 -1.02 9.14
N SER A 34 -0.10 -1.37 7.85
CA SER A 34 0.40 -0.58 6.72
C SER A 34 -0.23 0.80 6.70
N LEU A 35 -1.57 0.87 6.72
CA LEU A 35 -2.30 2.13 6.71
C LEU A 35 -1.97 3.01 7.94
N ALA A 36 -1.78 2.40 9.10
CA ALA A 36 -1.40 3.11 10.31
C ALA A 36 -0.01 3.77 10.21
N SER A 37 0.92 3.21 9.42
CA SER A 37 2.29 3.71 9.34
C SER A 37 2.39 5.10 8.71
N CYS A 38 1.44 5.47 7.82
CA CYS A 38 1.44 6.75 7.13
C CYS A 38 0.51 7.81 7.75
N VAL A 39 -0.27 7.48 8.79
CA VAL A 39 -1.28 8.39 9.38
C VAL A 39 -0.70 9.73 9.79
N ALA A 40 0.37 9.73 10.59
CA ALA A 40 0.96 10.97 11.10
C ALA A 40 1.44 11.90 9.97
N ALA A 41 1.93 11.32 8.87
CA ALA A 41 2.38 12.08 7.71
C ALA A 41 1.20 12.65 6.91
N LEU A 42 0.12 11.87 6.73
CA LEU A 42 -1.12 12.34 6.10
C LEU A 42 -1.76 13.48 6.90
N GLU A 43 -1.87 13.33 8.22
CA GLU A 43 -2.40 14.37 9.11
C GLU A 43 -1.55 15.65 9.07
N THR A 44 -0.21 15.51 9.10
CA THR A 44 0.71 16.65 9.00
C THR A 44 0.57 17.39 7.66
N ALA A 45 0.30 16.65 6.57
CA ALA A 45 0.07 17.20 5.25
C ALA A 45 -1.36 17.76 5.05
N GLY A 46 -2.26 17.56 6.02
CA GLY A 46 -3.67 17.97 5.91
C GLY A 46 -4.46 17.19 4.86
N LEU A 47 -4.05 15.95 4.56
CA LEU A 47 -4.70 15.10 3.57
C LEU A 47 -5.82 14.27 4.19
N GLY A 48 -6.83 13.95 3.37
CA GLY A 48 -7.86 12.99 3.72
C GLY A 48 -7.30 11.57 3.84
N SER A 49 -8.14 10.64 4.28
CA SER A 49 -7.71 9.26 4.50
C SER A 49 -7.39 8.52 3.20
N ILE A 50 -6.52 7.52 3.31
CA ILE A 50 -6.38 6.46 2.29
C ILE A 50 -7.38 5.38 2.67
N GLU A 51 -8.27 5.02 1.74
CA GLU A 51 -9.25 3.95 1.91
C GLU A 51 -8.94 2.81 0.94
N VAL A 52 -8.72 1.61 1.46
CA VAL A 52 -8.54 0.39 0.67
C VAL A 52 -9.89 -0.32 0.58
N ARG A 53 -10.34 -0.61 -0.63
CA ARG A 53 -11.54 -1.40 -0.90
C ARG A 53 -11.15 -2.66 -1.65
N SER A 54 -11.49 -3.80 -1.09
CA SER A 54 -11.30 -5.11 -1.70
C SER A 54 -12.55 -5.98 -1.51
N THR A 55 -12.60 -7.12 -2.17
CA THR A 55 -13.64 -8.14 -1.91
C THR A 55 -13.61 -8.70 -0.50
N GLU A 56 -12.47 -8.57 0.20
CA GLU A 56 -12.24 -9.12 1.53
C GLU A 56 -12.56 -8.12 2.65
N GLY A 57 -12.73 -6.83 2.31
CA GLY A 57 -13.04 -5.80 3.29
C GLY A 57 -12.76 -4.39 2.82
N THR A 58 -13.02 -3.45 3.73
CA THR A 58 -12.68 -2.03 3.56
C THR A 58 -11.92 -1.56 4.79
N TRP A 59 -10.80 -0.88 4.56
CA TRP A 59 -9.92 -0.35 5.61
C TRP A 59 -9.59 1.10 5.31
N ARG A 60 -9.37 1.88 6.36
CA ARG A 60 -9.06 3.30 6.26
C ARG A 60 -7.90 3.64 7.17
N SER A 61 -7.02 4.55 6.73
CA SER A 61 -5.87 4.98 7.51
C SER A 61 -6.23 5.69 8.81
N HIS A 62 -7.19 6.61 8.78
CA HIS A 62 -7.61 7.39 9.93
C HIS A 62 -9.04 7.93 9.74
N ASP A 63 -9.61 8.52 10.78
CA ASP A 63 -10.99 9.05 10.76
C ASP A 63 -11.05 10.40 10.02
N ALA A 64 -11.09 10.34 8.69
CA ALA A 64 -11.31 11.47 7.79
C ALA A 64 -12.00 11.00 6.50
N GLU A 65 -12.59 11.94 5.75
CA GLU A 65 -13.10 11.65 4.40
C GLU A 65 -11.99 11.08 3.50
N PRO A 66 -12.26 10.04 2.69
CA PRO A 66 -11.28 9.49 1.77
C PRO A 66 -10.86 10.52 0.73
N GLY A 67 -9.56 10.84 0.69
CA GLY A 67 -8.98 11.62 -0.40
C GLY A 67 -8.23 10.75 -1.41
N TRP A 68 -7.99 9.48 -1.09
CA TRP A 68 -7.55 8.46 -2.04
C TRP A 68 -8.23 7.12 -1.75
N VAL A 69 -8.98 6.60 -2.74
CA VAL A 69 -9.59 5.28 -2.68
C VAL A 69 -8.80 4.30 -3.56
N LEU A 70 -8.29 3.23 -2.95
CA LEU A 70 -7.54 2.15 -3.58
C LEU A 70 -8.46 0.93 -3.77
N GLU A 71 -8.88 0.66 -5.00
CA GLU A 71 -9.66 -0.54 -5.35
C GLU A 71 -8.72 -1.68 -5.80
N VAL A 72 -8.07 -2.33 -4.83
CA VAL A 72 -7.02 -3.33 -5.07
C VAL A 72 -7.10 -4.49 -4.07
N SER A 73 -6.36 -5.57 -4.34
CA SER A 73 -6.24 -6.69 -3.38
C SER A 73 -5.51 -6.25 -2.10
N PRO A 74 -5.70 -6.93 -0.96
CA PRO A 74 -4.96 -6.63 0.27
C PRO A 74 -3.44 -6.63 0.07
N TRP A 75 -2.91 -7.58 -0.70
CA TRP A 75 -1.48 -7.63 -1.01
C TRP A 75 -1.01 -6.43 -1.85
N GLU A 76 -1.80 -6.00 -2.84
CA GLU A 76 -1.46 -4.82 -3.62
C GLU A 76 -1.51 -3.54 -2.77
N ALA A 77 -2.47 -3.43 -1.84
CA ALA A 77 -2.51 -2.31 -0.90
C ALA A 77 -1.25 -2.23 -0.04
N VAL A 78 -0.75 -3.37 0.46
CA VAL A 78 0.52 -3.46 1.18
C VAL A 78 1.68 -2.99 0.28
N ARG A 79 1.75 -3.43 -0.98
CA ARG A 79 2.79 -3.00 -1.93
C ARG A 79 2.76 -1.49 -2.20
N VAL A 80 1.58 -0.90 -2.30
CA VAL A 80 1.40 0.55 -2.48
C VAL A 80 1.90 1.33 -1.27
N ILE A 81 1.46 0.94 -0.06
CA ILE A 81 1.75 1.70 1.17
C ILE A 81 3.20 1.54 1.62
N TYR A 82 3.82 0.37 1.39
CA TYR A 82 5.24 0.11 1.67
C TYR A 82 6.18 0.49 0.53
N SER A 83 5.77 1.40 -0.36
CA SER A 83 6.65 1.97 -1.38
C SER A 83 7.32 0.92 -2.27
N ARG A 84 6.55 -0.08 -2.72
CA ARG A 84 7.00 -1.10 -3.70
C ARG A 84 6.49 -0.81 -5.12
N ARG A 85 5.86 0.35 -5.29
CA ARG A 85 5.35 0.88 -6.56
C ARG A 85 6.04 2.19 -6.89
N THR A 86 6.42 2.33 -8.15
CA THR A 86 6.93 3.60 -8.68
C THR A 86 5.82 4.65 -8.65
N ALA A 87 6.19 5.93 -8.68
CA ALA A 87 5.20 7.01 -8.76
C ALA A 87 4.25 6.87 -9.96
N ASP A 88 4.73 6.40 -11.11
CA ASP A 88 3.89 6.19 -12.29
C ASP A 88 2.91 5.02 -12.11
N GLU A 89 3.32 3.95 -11.45
CA GLU A 89 2.42 2.84 -11.08
C GLU A 89 1.35 3.32 -10.08
N LEU A 90 1.70 4.17 -9.12
CA LEU A 90 0.74 4.77 -8.18
C LEU A 90 -0.28 5.67 -8.90
N ARG A 91 0.16 6.50 -9.85
CA ARG A 91 -0.73 7.32 -10.69
C ARG A 91 -1.71 6.46 -11.48
N ALA A 92 -1.24 5.32 -12.00
CA ALA A 92 -2.06 4.43 -12.82
C ALA A 92 -3.21 3.76 -12.04
N LEU A 93 -3.13 3.67 -10.70
CA LEU A 93 -4.19 3.13 -9.85
C LEU A 93 -5.43 4.04 -9.78
N GLY A 94 -5.26 5.35 -10.02
CA GLY A 94 -6.35 6.32 -9.93
C GLY A 94 -6.93 6.47 -8.52
N GLY A 95 -8.19 6.93 -8.43
CA GLY A 95 -8.93 6.99 -7.16
C GLY A 95 -8.65 8.20 -6.26
N SER A 96 -7.86 9.16 -6.73
CA SER A 96 -7.63 10.45 -6.06
C SER A 96 -7.58 11.59 -7.08
N ASP A 97 -8.20 12.73 -6.74
CA ASP A 97 -8.07 13.98 -7.50
C ASP A 97 -6.77 14.73 -7.17
N ASN A 98 -6.03 14.30 -6.14
CA ASN A 98 -4.78 14.93 -5.68
C ASN A 98 -3.68 13.89 -5.41
N ILE A 99 -3.51 12.95 -6.35
CA ILE A 99 -2.59 11.82 -6.20
C ILE A 99 -1.14 12.23 -5.89
N GLU A 100 -0.68 13.38 -6.41
CA GLU A 100 0.69 13.86 -6.20
C GLU A 100 1.00 14.16 -4.73
N ALA A 101 0.03 14.66 -3.97
CA ALA A 101 0.23 14.93 -2.55
C ALA A 101 0.37 13.63 -1.74
N TYR A 102 -0.38 12.59 -2.10
CA TYR A 102 -0.26 11.26 -1.49
C TYR A 102 1.05 10.59 -1.86
N ILE A 103 1.47 10.66 -3.13
CA ILE A 103 2.78 10.17 -3.59
C ILE A 103 3.91 10.85 -2.80
N ALA A 104 3.85 12.17 -2.61
CA ALA A 104 4.86 12.90 -1.83
C ALA A 104 4.92 12.44 -0.36
N VAL A 105 3.77 12.16 0.26
CA VAL A 105 3.73 11.62 1.63
C VAL A 105 4.34 10.22 1.69
N LEU A 106 3.99 9.33 0.76
CA LEU A 106 4.53 7.97 0.72
C LEU A 106 6.05 7.99 0.47
N ASP A 107 6.52 8.76 -0.51
CA ASP A 107 7.94 8.89 -0.85
C ASP A 107 8.78 9.47 0.31
N ALA A 108 8.22 10.42 1.06
CA ALA A 108 8.88 10.98 2.23
C ALA A 108 8.92 10.00 3.42
N HIS A 109 7.93 9.09 3.53
CA HIS A 109 7.89 8.08 4.57
C HIS A 109 8.85 6.91 4.27
N LEU A 110 8.76 6.38 3.05
CA LEU A 110 9.59 5.32 2.50
C LEU A 110 9.86 5.66 1.02
N PRO A 111 11.11 5.93 0.60
CA PRO A 111 11.40 6.34 -0.77
C PRO A 111 10.84 5.37 -1.80
N LEU A 112 10.15 5.89 -2.80
CA LEU A 112 9.57 5.10 -3.87
C LEU A 112 10.68 4.56 -4.79
N PRO A 113 10.50 3.37 -5.38
CA PRO A 113 11.41 2.85 -6.37
C PRO A 113 11.38 3.74 -7.61
N VAL A 114 12.57 3.99 -8.17
CA VAL A 114 12.74 4.71 -9.44
C VAL A 114 12.59 3.81 -10.66
N VAL A 115 12.60 2.50 -10.46
CA VAL A 115 12.40 1.48 -11.50
C VAL A 115 11.42 0.44 -10.97
N SER A 116 10.49 -0.01 -11.81
CA SER A 116 9.53 -1.04 -11.43
C SER A 116 10.23 -2.31 -10.94
N LEU A 117 9.72 -2.86 -9.84
CA LEU A 117 10.15 -4.15 -9.31
C LEU A 117 9.63 -5.33 -10.15
N ASN A 118 8.76 -5.07 -11.14
CA ASN A 118 8.12 -6.07 -12.00
C ASN A 118 7.35 -7.16 -11.23
N GLU A 119 6.88 -6.82 -10.03
CA GLU A 119 6.05 -7.67 -9.18
C GLU A 119 4.61 -7.70 -9.70
N ARG A 120 4.15 -8.90 -10.08
CA ARG A 120 2.76 -9.18 -10.47
C ARG A 120 1.91 -9.39 -9.22
#